data_AF-A0A7J5ZSB6-F1
#
_entry.id   AF-A0A7J5ZSB6-F1
#
_cell.length_a   1.000
_cell.length_b   1.000
_cell.length_c   1.000
_cell.angle_alpha   90.00
_cell.angle_beta   90.00
_cell.angle_gamma   90.00
#
_symmetry.space_group_name_H-M   'P 1'
#
loop_
_entity.id
_entity.type
_entity.pdbx_description
1 polymer ?
#
loop_
_entity_poly.entity_id
_entity_poly.type
_entity_poly.pdbx_seq_one_letter_code
_entity_poly.pdbx_strand_id
1 'polypeptide(L)'
;MGNAQKKGSGTSSGVASPARSRAREGNPGSSETKKTALANGAHTAEAERRRGEEETGTHGVNLDAPAGDLPPALARLKNEGNLLFKNGQFGHALEKYTQAIDGYTQSGIDSPEDLCILYSNRAACYLKDGNCTDCIQDCTSALELRPFSLKPLLRRAMAYDSLERYSKAYVDYKTVLQIDSSIQAAHDSVHRITKQLMEQDGPDWREKLPEIPNVPMSAQQHRREETNAEVLQARADRAEHEKARKAEARFTLLKQEGNDLVKRGEFEKAMEKYSGCIALKPTECSIYTNRALCFLKLDRFAEARQDCDSALQMEPDNKKAFYRRALAHKGLKDFLSSSSDLQEVLRLDPNVREAEQELQEVTVLLRESLLESNTRG
;
A
#
# COMPACT_ATOMS: atom_id res chain seq x y z
N MET A 1 41.52 -56.34 -10.29
CA MET A 1 40.78 -56.30 -9.01
C MET A 1 39.34 -55.89 -9.36
N GLY A 2 38.35 -56.76 -9.53
CA GLY A 2 38.07 -57.99 -8.81
C GLY A 2 37.07 -57.72 -7.68
N ASN A 3 35.79 -57.46 -8.02
CA ASN A 3 34.69 -58.26 -7.48
C ASN A 3 33.34 -57.89 -8.11
N ALA A 4 32.60 -58.96 -8.40
CA ALA A 4 31.29 -59.01 -9.02
C ALA A 4 30.29 -59.62 -8.03
N GLN A 5 28.99 -59.32 -8.21
CA GLN A 5 27.81 -60.21 -8.06
C GLN A 5 26.54 -59.34 -8.28
N LYS A 6 25.73 -59.45 -9.35
CA LYS A 6 24.75 -60.50 -9.76
C LYS A 6 23.80 -60.90 -8.61
N LYS A 7 22.47 -61.02 -8.72
CA LYS A 7 21.47 -61.14 -9.82
C LYS A 7 20.07 -60.86 -9.21
N GLY A 8 19.11 -60.29 -9.94
CA GLY A 8 17.99 -60.99 -10.63
C GLY A 8 16.64 -60.62 -9.97
N SER A 9 15.43 -60.69 -10.53
CA SER A 9 14.86 -60.94 -11.86
C SER A 9 13.32 -60.95 -11.71
N GLY A 10 12.57 -60.48 -12.72
CA GLY A 10 11.14 -60.81 -12.97
C GLY A 10 10.15 -59.65 -12.72
N THR A 11 9.51 -59.03 -13.73
CA THR A 11 8.33 -59.46 -14.55
C THR A 11 7.10 -59.84 -13.70
N SER A 12 5.85 -59.48 -13.94
CA SER A 12 5.12 -58.74 -14.98
C SER A 12 3.63 -58.76 -14.59
N SER A 13 2.87 -57.72 -14.97
CA SER A 13 1.43 -57.71 -15.34
C SER A 13 0.43 -58.73 -14.75
N GLY A 14 -0.69 -58.23 -14.23
CA GLY A 14 -1.90 -59.03 -14.00
C GLY A 14 -3.14 -58.20 -13.67
N VAL A 15 -4.03 -58.06 -14.66
CA VAL A 15 -5.39 -57.51 -14.58
C VAL A 15 -6.32 -58.55 -13.94
N ALA A 16 -7.27 -58.15 -13.07
CA ALA A 16 -8.62 -58.73 -12.98
C ALA A 16 -9.47 -58.09 -11.86
N SER A 17 -10.64 -57.55 -12.23
CA SER A 17 -11.84 -57.51 -11.36
C SER A 17 -12.42 -58.93 -11.22
N PRO A 18 -13.31 -59.23 -10.24
CA PRO A 18 -14.76 -58.97 -10.47
C PRO A 18 -15.65 -58.82 -9.20
N ALA A 19 -16.95 -58.56 -9.46
CA ALA A 19 -18.15 -59.00 -8.71
C ALA A 19 -18.44 -58.29 -7.36
N ARG A 20 -19.58 -57.63 -7.09
CA ARG A 20 -21.05 -57.85 -7.27
C ARG A 20 -21.69 -57.92 -5.86
N SER A 21 -22.59 -56.98 -5.57
CA SER A 21 -23.86 -57.18 -4.83
C SER A 21 -24.62 -55.83 -4.88
N ARG A 22 -25.76 -55.71 -5.59
CA ARG A 22 -27.15 -56.03 -5.19
C ARG A 22 -27.46 -55.48 -3.78
N ALA A 23 -28.55 -54.74 -3.53
CA ALA A 23 -29.73 -54.40 -4.30
C ALA A 23 -30.57 -53.34 -3.54
N ARG A 24 -31.46 -52.65 -4.28
CA ARG A 24 -32.83 -52.18 -3.90
C ARG A 24 -32.95 -51.23 -2.68
N GLU A 25 -33.86 -50.28 -2.58
CA GLU A 25 -35.17 -49.99 -3.20
C GLU A 25 -35.58 -48.57 -2.72
N GLY A 26 -36.50 -47.90 -3.43
CA GLY A 26 -37.38 -46.90 -2.79
C GLY A 26 -37.16 -45.43 -3.16
N ASN A 27 -37.64 -45.03 -4.34
CA ASN A 27 -38.20 -43.70 -4.62
C ASN A 27 -39.72 -43.73 -4.24
N PRO A 28 -40.57 -42.69 -4.40
CA PRO A 28 -40.42 -41.24 -4.53
C PRO A 28 -41.35 -40.47 -3.55
N GLY A 29 -41.35 -39.13 -3.58
CA GLY A 29 -42.51 -38.35 -3.14
C GLY A 29 -42.38 -36.83 -3.27
N SER A 30 -42.98 -36.29 -4.36
CA SER A 30 -43.72 -35.01 -4.54
C SER A 30 -43.20 -33.73 -3.85
N SER A 31 -42.83 -32.64 -4.54
CA SER A 31 -43.59 -31.70 -5.40
C SER A 31 -44.77 -30.99 -4.73
N GLU A 32 -44.73 -29.66 -4.65
CA GLU A 32 -45.80 -28.67 -4.95
C GLU A 32 -45.41 -27.29 -4.34
N THR A 33 -45.01 -26.28 -5.12
CA THR A 33 -45.79 -25.26 -5.86
C THR A 33 -46.57 -24.23 -5.03
N LYS A 34 -46.06 -22.98 -5.12
CA LYS A 34 -46.74 -21.69 -5.37
C LYS A 34 -48.25 -21.58 -5.17
N LYS A 35 -48.64 -20.51 -4.44
CA LYS A 35 -49.74 -19.53 -4.66
C LYS A 35 -49.72 -18.60 -3.42
N THR A 36 -49.92 -17.28 -3.44
CA THR A 36 -50.77 -16.38 -4.22
C THR A 36 -50.25 -14.93 -4.10
N ALA A 37 -50.61 -14.10 -5.07
CA ALA A 37 -50.53 -12.64 -5.03
C ALA A 37 -51.85 -12.05 -4.49
N LEU A 38 -51.82 -10.89 -3.83
CA LEU A 38 -52.73 -9.76 -4.05
C LEU A 38 -52.34 -8.53 -3.21
N ALA A 39 -52.54 -7.37 -3.83
CA ALA A 39 -52.08 -6.05 -3.45
C ALA A 39 -52.98 -5.34 -2.43
N ASN A 40 -52.42 -4.39 -1.67
CA ASN A 40 -52.76 -2.97 -1.76
C ASN A 40 -51.98 -2.16 -0.71
N GLY A 41 -51.45 -1.02 -1.14
CA GLY A 41 -50.57 -0.18 -0.35
C GLY A 41 -51.29 0.78 0.59
N ALA A 42 -50.52 1.29 1.55
CA ALA A 42 -50.63 2.63 2.09
C ALA A 42 -49.30 3.01 2.78
N HIS A 43 -48.97 4.28 2.63
CA HIS A 43 -47.84 5.04 3.14
C HIS A 43 -47.26 4.66 4.51
N THR A 44 -45.92 4.70 4.62
CA THR A 44 -45.09 5.50 5.55
C THR A 44 -43.82 4.72 5.89
N ALA A 45 -42.63 5.25 5.57
CA ALA A 45 -41.39 5.07 6.34
C ALA A 45 -40.23 5.80 5.63
N GLU A 46 -40.05 7.03 6.07
CA GLU A 46 -38.79 7.74 6.04
C GLU A 46 -37.81 7.07 7.02
N ALA A 47 -36.51 7.13 6.68
CA ALA A 47 -35.36 6.77 7.49
C ALA A 47 -35.04 5.27 7.73
N GLU A 48 -33.73 4.99 7.61
CA GLU A 48 -32.99 3.78 8.03
C GLU A 48 -32.80 2.66 7.00
N ARG A 49 -31.65 2.71 6.32
CA ARG A 49 -30.55 1.74 6.56
C ARG A 49 -29.25 2.24 5.91
N ARG A 50 -28.50 3.00 6.71
CA ARG A 50 -27.02 2.95 6.70
C ARG A 50 -26.59 1.63 7.33
N ARG A 51 -25.62 0.96 6.70
CA ARG A 51 -24.60 0.01 7.23
C ARG A 51 -24.41 -1.07 6.17
N GLY A 52 -23.24 -1.29 5.62
CA GLY A 52 -21.96 -0.62 5.77
C GLY A 52 -21.04 -1.17 4.69
N GLU A 53 -20.20 -0.31 4.17
CA GLU A 53 -18.98 -0.75 3.53
C GLU A 53 -17.87 -0.31 4.49
N GLU A 54 -17.40 -1.28 5.25
CA GLU A 54 -16.10 -1.21 5.90
C GLU A 54 -15.08 -1.03 4.79
N GLU A 55 -14.61 0.21 4.61
CA GLU A 55 -13.41 0.49 3.82
C GLU A 55 -12.23 -0.19 4.53
N THR A 56 -12.01 -1.43 4.12
CA THR A 56 -10.76 -2.14 4.32
C THR A 56 -9.63 -1.25 3.82
N GLY A 57 -8.78 -0.83 4.76
CA GLY A 57 -7.66 0.06 4.51
C GLY A 57 -6.76 -0.47 3.41
N THR A 58 -6.90 0.08 2.22
CA THR A 58 -5.94 -0.09 1.13
C THR A 58 -4.99 1.11 1.19
N HIS A 59 -3.70 0.80 1.31
CA HIS A 59 -2.60 1.75 1.39
C HIS A 59 -2.80 2.94 0.44
N GLY A 60 -2.74 4.17 0.98
CA GLY A 60 -3.02 5.40 0.24
C GLY A 60 -2.28 5.49 -1.10
N VAL A 61 -2.99 5.17 -2.18
CA VAL A 61 -2.59 5.40 -3.56
C VAL A 61 -3.23 6.72 -3.98
N ASN A 62 -2.42 7.71 -4.35
CA ASN A 62 -2.93 8.98 -4.84
C ASN A 62 -3.48 8.81 -6.25
N LEU A 63 -4.79 8.59 -6.37
CA LEU A 63 -5.48 8.45 -7.65
C LEU A 63 -5.48 9.76 -8.45
N ASP A 64 -5.36 10.90 -7.77
CA ASP A 64 -5.35 12.24 -8.37
C ASP A 64 -3.95 12.70 -8.75
N ALA A 65 -2.97 11.80 -8.77
CA ALA A 65 -1.62 12.13 -9.22
C ALA A 65 -1.62 12.51 -10.72
N PRO A 66 -0.93 13.59 -11.11
CA PRO A 66 -0.79 13.96 -12.51
C PRO A 66 -0.06 12.85 -13.27
N ALA A 67 -0.50 12.57 -14.51
CA ALA A 67 -0.07 11.40 -15.26
C ALA A 67 0.34 11.75 -16.68
N GLY A 68 1.39 12.56 -16.82
CA GLY A 68 1.82 13.15 -18.09
C GLY A 68 1.03 14.44 -18.37
N ASP A 69 0.71 14.66 -19.64
CA ASP A 69 -0.07 15.81 -20.11
C ASP A 69 -1.58 15.51 -20.14
N LEU A 70 -1.99 14.34 -19.60
CA LEU A 70 -3.39 13.98 -19.44
C LEU A 70 -4.13 14.93 -18.49
N PRO A 71 -5.32 15.43 -18.87
CA PRO A 71 -6.20 16.15 -17.96
C PRO A 71 -6.49 15.36 -16.69
N PRO A 72 -6.76 16.03 -15.55
CA PRO A 72 -6.95 15.37 -14.26
C PRO A 72 -7.94 14.20 -14.27
N ALA A 73 -9.05 14.32 -15.02
CA ALA A 73 -10.04 13.25 -15.15
C ALA A 73 -9.47 11.99 -15.83
N LEU A 74 -8.72 12.14 -16.92
CA LEU A 74 -8.11 11.01 -17.63
C LEU A 74 -6.90 10.45 -16.88
N ALA A 75 -6.13 11.31 -16.22
CA ALA A 75 -5.04 10.91 -15.34
C ALA A 75 -5.56 10.02 -14.19
N ARG A 76 -6.70 10.39 -13.60
CA ARG A 76 -7.36 9.58 -12.58
C ARG A 76 -7.79 8.20 -13.11
N LEU A 77 -8.42 8.14 -14.28
CA LEU A 77 -8.81 6.86 -14.92
C LEU A 77 -7.59 5.95 -15.16
N LYS A 78 -6.48 6.51 -15.66
CA LYS A 78 -5.21 5.79 -15.82
C LYS A 78 -4.67 5.27 -14.49
N ASN A 79 -4.72 6.07 -13.42
CA ASN A 79 -4.24 5.68 -12.09
C ASN A 79 -5.12 4.61 -11.44
N GLU A 80 -6.44 4.71 -11.59
CA GLU A 80 -7.40 3.69 -11.18
C GLU A 80 -7.11 2.37 -11.92
N GLY A 81 -6.92 2.41 -13.24
CA GLY A 81 -6.52 1.25 -14.03
C GLY A 81 -5.20 0.63 -13.54
N ASN A 82 -4.20 1.45 -13.20
CA ASN A 82 -2.93 0.97 -12.67
C ASN A 82 -3.08 0.28 -11.31
N LEU A 83 -3.93 0.81 -10.43
CA LEU A 83 -4.24 0.21 -9.13
C LEU A 83 -4.93 -1.14 -9.30
N LEU A 84 -5.97 -1.19 -10.13
CA LEU A 84 -6.71 -2.42 -10.43
C LEU A 84 -5.80 -3.49 -11.03
N PHE A 85 -4.90 -3.10 -11.96
CA PHE A 85 -3.93 -4.02 -12.55
C PHE A 85 -2.98 -4.61 -11.49
N LYS A 86 -2.48 -3.80 -10.56
CA LYS A 86 -1.63 -4.26 -9.44
C LYS A 86 -2.37 -5.23 -8.52
N ASN A 87 -3.66 -5.02 -8.34
CA ASN A 87 -4.53 -5.90 -7.55
C ASN A 87 -4.98 -7.17 -8.31
N GLY A 88 -4.54 -7.36 -9.56
CA GLY A 88 -4.90 -8.51 -10.39
C GLY A 88 -6.30 -8.43 -11.03
N GLN A 89 -6.99 -7.29 -10.89
CA GLN A 89 -8.33 -7.07 -11.45
C GLN A 89 -8.23 -6.59 -12.91
N PHE A 90 -7.77 -7.46 -13.82
CA PHE A 90 -7.42 -7.09 -15.20
C PHE A 90 -8.62 -6.61 -16.04
N GLY A 91 -9.80 -7.19 -15.85
CA GLY A 91 -11.03 -6.78 -16.56
C GLY A 91 -11.42 -5.33 -16.23
N HIS A 92 -11.50 -4.99 -14.94
CA HIS A 92 -11.80 -3.63 -14.51
C HIS A 92 -10.68 -2.65 -14.88
N ALA A 93 -9.42 -3.08 -14.82
CA ALA A 93 -8.30 -2.25 -15.28
C ALA A 93 -8.44 -1.91 -16.78
N LEU A 94 -8.80 -2.89 -17.61
CA LEU A 94 -9.06 -2.72 -19.03
C LEU A 94 -10.17 -1.71 -19.28
N GLU A 95 -11.30 -1.82 -18.57
CA GLU A 95 -12.41 -0.84 -18.66
C GLU A 95 -11.94 0.59 -18.40
N LYS A 96 -11.13 0.79 -17.34
CA LYS A 96 -10.60 2.11 -16.98
C LYS A 96 -9.64 2.67 -18.02
N TYR A 97 -8.76 1.83 -18.59
CA TYR A 97 -7.89 2.28 -19.68
C TYR A 97 -8.67 2.59 -20.95
N THR A 98 -9.70 1.81 -21.28
CA THR A 98 -10.58 2.10 -22.43
C THR A 98 -11.28 3.44 -22.24
N GLN A 99 -11.87 3.71 -21.07
CA GLN A 99 -12.47 5.01 -20.77
C GLN A 99 -11.46 6.17 -20.89
N ALA A 100 -10.22 5.96 -20.44
CA ALA A 100 -9.16 6.97 -20.57
C ALA A 100 -8.78 7.23 -22.05
N ILE A 101 -8.72 6.19 -22.88
CA ILE A 101 -8.44 6.29 -24.32
C ILE A 101 -9.59 7.00 -25.04
N ASP A 102 -10.83 6.60 -24.78
CA ASP A 102 -12.01 7.21 -25.40
C ASP A 102 -12.13 8.69 -25.03
N GLY A 103 -11.91 9.01 -23.75
CA GLY A 103 -11.86 10.38 -23.26
C GLY A 103 -10.70 11.18 -23.86
N TYR A 104 -9.54 10.56 -24.11
CA TYR A 104 -8.42 11.19 -24.80
C TYR A 104 -8.81 11.58 -26.23
N THR A 105 -9.40 10.66 -27.00
CA THR A 105 -9.84 10.90 -28.38
C THR A 105 -10.89 12.00 -28.46
N GLN A 106 -11.79 12.09 -27.48
CA GLN A 106 -12.83 13.13 -27.41
C GLN A 106 -12.27 14.50 -27.01
N SER A 107 -11.21 14.54 -26.20
CA SER A 107 -10.66 15.79 -25.65
C SER A 107 -9.72 16.52 -26.61
N GLY A 108 -9.34 15.90 -27.74
CA GLY A 108 -8.46 16.52 -28.73
C GLY A 108 -7.05 16.84 -28.21
N ILE A 109 -6.60 16.11 -27.19
CA ILE A 109 -5.27 16.28 -26.59
C ILE A 109 -4.21 15.82 -27.59
N ASP A 110 -3.11 16.56 -27.69
CA ASP A 110 -1.95 16.22 -28.52
C ASP A 110 -0.77 15.75 -27.64
N SER A 111 -0.91 14.58 -27.03
CA SER A 111 0.14 13.86 -26.30
C SER A 111 0.25 12.41 -26.79
N PRO A 112 0.99 12.17 -27.90
CA PRO A 112 1.16 10.82 -28.44
C PRO A 112 1.89 9.89 -27.46
N GLU A 113 2.70 10.43 -26.54
CA GLU A 113 3.35 9.66 -25.48
C GLU A 113 2.33 9.09 -24.49
N ASP A 114 1.40 9.92 -24.00
CA ASP A 114 0.41 9.45 -23.04
C ASP A 114 -0.56 8.44 -23.65
N LEU A 115 -0.97 8.66 -24.91
CA LEU A 115 -1.80 7.70 -25.63
C LEU A 115 -1.07 6.38 -25.87
N CYS A 116 0.22 6.42 -26.22
CA CYS A 116 1.07 5.22 -26.31
C CYS A 116 1.09 4.45 -24.97
N ILE A 117 1.27 5.16 -23.85
CA ILE A 117 1.25 4.55 -22.51
C ILE A 117 -0.11 3.91 -22.21
N LEU A 118 -1.23 4.55 -22.56
CA LEU A 118 -2.57 4.02 -22.33
C LEU A 118 -2.79 2.72 -23.13
N TYR A 119 -2.48 2.69 -24.43
CA TYR A 119 -2.54 1.47 -25.24
C TYR A 119 -1.63 0.38 -24.69
N SER A 120 -0.40 0.73 -24.33
CA SER A 120 0.58 -0.17 -23.73
C SER A 120 0.06 -0.80 -22.44
N ASN A 121 -0.60 -0.03 -21.59
CA ASN A 121 -1.20 -0.51 -20.34
C ASN A 121 -2.43 -1.41 -20.58
N ARG A 122 -3.30 -1.06 -21.53
CA ARG A 122 -4.45 -1.89 -21.89
C ARG A 122 -4.03 -3.21 -22.55
N ALA A 123 -3.01 -3.19 -23.42
CA ALA A 123 -2.37 -4.40 -23.95
C ALA A 123 -1.84 -5.33 -22.85
N ALA A 124 -1.34 -4.77 -21.74
CA ALA A 124 -0.92 -5.57 -20.60
C ALA A 124 -2.08 -6.35 -19.97
N CYS A 125 -3.27 -5.75 -19.88
CA CYS A 125 -4.48 -6.42 -19.42
C CYS A 125 -4.86 -7.57 -20.37
N TYR A 126 -4.91 -7.31 -21.68
CA TYR A 126 -5.21 -8.33 -22.69
C TYR A 126 -4.26 -9.52 -22.64
N LEU A 127 -2.96 -9.26 -22.50
CA LEU A 127 -1.95 -10.32 -22.36
C LEU A 127 -2.16 -11.17 -21.09
N LYS A 128 -2.60 -10.55 -19.98
CA LYS A 128 -2.91 -11.27 -18.74
C LYS A 128 -4.19 -12.09 -18.82
N ASP A 129 -5.16 -11.60 -19.59
CA ASP A 129 -6.41 -12.29 -19.88
C ASP A 129 -6.25 -13.41 -20.93
N GLY A 130 -5.11 -13.45 -21.64
CA GLY A 130 -4.82 -14.41 -22.70
C GLY A 130 -5.33 -13.99 -24.08
N ASN A 131 -6.00 -12.84 -24.17
CA ASN A 131 -6.44 -12.26 -25.43
C ASN A 131 -5.26 -11.65 -26.21
N CYS A 132 -4.55 -12.52 -26.93
CA CYS A 132 -3.33 -12.14 -27.63
C CYS A 132 -3.60 -11.27 -28.88
N THR A 133 -4.78 -11.39 -29.51
CA THR A 133 -5.12 -10.61 -30.71
C THR A 133 -5.28 -9.13 -30.40
N ASP A 134 -6.05 -8.79 -29.37
CA ASP A 134 -6.28 -7.40 -28.99
C ASP A 134 -5.02 -6.77 -28.38
N CYS A 135 -4.22 -7.57 -27.65
CA CYS A 135 -2.89 -7.16 -27.20
C CYS A 135 -1.99 -6.73 -28.36
N ILE A 136 -1.95 -7.52 -29.45
CA ILE A 136 -1.16 -7.19 -30.64
C ILE A 136 -1.65 -5.90 -31.30
N GLN A 137 -2.97 -5.69 -31.37
CA GLN A 137 -3.56 -4.49 -31.95
C GLN A 137 -3.16 -3.25 -31.14
N ASP A 138 -3.38 -3.25 -29.82
CA ASP A 138 -3.01 -2.13 -28.95
C ASP A 138 -1.51 -1.86 -28.96
N CYS A 139 -0.67 -2.91 -28.94
CA CYS A 139 0.77 -2.71 -29.03
C CYS A 139 1.19 -2.14 -30.39
N THR A 140 0.48 -2.47 -31.47
CA THR A 140 0.76 -1.90 -32.80
C THR A 140 0.37 -0.43 -32.84
N SER A 141 -0.81 -0.05 -32.37
CA SER A 141 -1.21 1.35 -32.23
C SER A 141 -0.23 2.15 -31.36
N ALA A 142 0.24 1.57 -30.25
CA ALA A 142 1.25 2.21 -29.41
C ALA A 142 2.58 2.44 -30.15
N LEU A 143 3.01 1.49 -30.99
CA LEU A 143 4.25 1.59 -31.76
C LEU A 143 4.16 2.49 -32.99
N GLU A 144 2.96 2.71 -33.52
CA GLU A 144 2.69 3.74 -34.53
C GLU A 144 2.85 5.15 -33.95
N LEU A 145 2.44 5.35 -32.69
CA LEU A 145 2.60 6.63 -31.97
C LEU A 145 4.05 6.85 -31.53
N ARG A 146 4.68 5.82 -30.97
CA ARG A 146 6.07 5.85 -30.48
C ARG A 146 6.82 4.60 -30.94
N PRO A 147 7.50 4.67 -32.09
CA PRO A 147 8.36 3.59 -32.55
C PRO A 147 9.42 3.23 -31.51
N PHE A 148 9.79 1.95 -31.47
CA PHE A 148 10.80 1.42 -30.55
C PHE A 148 10.47 1.57 -29.05
N SER A 149 9.20 1.77 -28.69
CA SER A 149 8.77 1.70 -27.30
C SER A 149 8.92 0.28 -26.75
N LEU A 150 9.70 0.14 -25.68
CA LEU A 150 10.15 -1.15 -25.17
C LEU A 150 9.01 -2.05 -24.69
N LYS A 151 8.08 -1.49 -23.90
CA LYS A 151 6.99 -2.26 -23.29
C LYS A 151 5.99 -2.78 -24.33
N PRO A 152 5.49 -1.97 -25.29
CA PRO A 152 4.67 -2.47 -26.39
C PRO A 152 5.38 -3.55 -27.22
N LEU A 153 6.66 -3.38 -27.59
CA LEU A 153 7.41 -4.39 -28.33
C LEU A 153 7.49 -5.73 -27.58
N LEU A 154 7.85 -5.70 -26.30
CA LEU A 154 7.90 -6.90 -25.47
C LEU A 154 6.55 -7.60 -25.38
N ARG A 155 5.47 -6.84 -25.11
CA ARG A 155 4.13 -7.42 -24.98
C ARG A 155 3.62 -7.99 -26.30
N ARG A 156 3.89 -7.32 -27.42
CA ARG A 156 3.55 -7.81 -28.76
C ARG A 156 4.33 -9.08 -29.12
N ALA A 157 5.62 -9.13 -28.78
CA ALA A 157 6.45 -10.31 -28.96
C ALA A 157 5.88 -11.51 -28.17
N MET A 158 5.52 -11.30 -26.89
CA MET A 158 4.89 -12.32 -26.04
C MET A 158 3.55 -12.79 -26.61
N ALA A 159 2.71 -11.88 -27.09
CA ALA A 159 1.42 -12.22 -27.70
C ALA A 159 1.58 -13.01 -29.01
N TYR A 160 2.56 -12.65 -29.85
CA TYR A 160 2.89 -13.43 -31.05
C TYR A 160 3.40 -14.83 -30.71
N ASP A 161 4.25 -14.94 -29.69
CA ASP A 161 4.80 -16.20 -29.20
C ASP A 161 3.68 -17.12 -28.69
N SER A 162 2.73 -16.59 -27.91
CA SER A 162 1.53 -17.31 -27.45
C SER A 162 0.60 -17.75 -28.59
N LEU A 163 0.63 -17.09 -29.74
CA LEU A 163 -0.11 -17.47 -30.94
C LEU A 163 0.72 -18.30 -31.93
N GLU A 164 1.92 -18.76 -31.53
CA GLU A 164 2.86 -19.53 -32.36
C GLU A 164 3.29 -18.79 -33.65
N ARG A 165 3.17 -17.47 -33.66
CA ARG A 165 3.63 -16.60 -34.76
C ARG A 165 5.10 -16.26 -34.58
N TYR A 166 5.93 -17.31 -34.56
CA TYR A 166 7.33 -17.27 -34.16
C TYR A 166 8.20 -16.29 -34.94
N SER A 167 8.01 -16.18 -36.26
CA SER A 167 8.79 -15.25 -37.08
C SER A 167 8.58 -13.79 -36.67
N LYS A 168 7.34 -13.41 -36.32
CA LYS A 168 7.01 -12.05 -35.85
C LYS A 168 7.48 -11.81 -34.42
N ALA A 169 7.29 -12.78 -33.53
CA ALA A 169 7.79 -12.73 -32.16
C ALA A 169 9.31 -12.55 -32.15
N TYR A 170 10.03 -13.27 -33.01
CA TYR A 170 11.48 -13.17 -33.14
C TYR A 170 11.94 -11.76 -33.50
N VAL A 171 11.29 -11.14 -34.49
CA VAL A 171 11.61 -9.77 -34.93
C VAL A 171 11.43 -8.77 -33.79
N ASP A 172 10.30 -8.83 -33.07
CA ASP A 172 10.04 -7.92 -31.95
C ASP A 172 11.04 -8.13 -30.81
N TYR A 173 11.34 -9.38 -30.41
CA TYR A 173 12.35 -9.65 -29.38
C TYR A 173 13.75 -9.21 -29.81
N LYS A 174 14.15 -9.38 -31.08
CA LYS A 174 15.44 -8.88 -31.57
C LYS A 174 15.48 -7.37 -31.60
N THR A 175 14.38 -6.71 -31.93
CA THR A 175 14.26 -5.25 -31.84
C THR A 175 14.40 -4.78 -30.39
N VAL A 176 13.75 -5.46 -29.45
CA VAL A 176 13.94 -5.23 -28.01
C VAL A 176 15.40 -5.34 -27.61
N LEU A 177 16.10 -6.39 -28.07
CA LEU A 177 17.51 -6.62 -27.73
C LEU A 177 18.48 -5.60 -28.34
N GLN A 178 18.09 -4.94 -29.44
CA GLN A 178 18.83 -3.79 -29.97
C GLN A 178 18.65 -2.53 -29.09
N ILE A 179 17.52 -2.40 -28.38
CA ILE A 179 17.26 -1.28 -27.45
C ILE A 179 17.82 -1.59 -26.05
N ASP A 180 17.66 -2.81 -25.56
CA ASP A 180 18.26 -3.34 -24.33
C ASP A 180 18.87 -4.72 -24.52
N SER A 181 20.18 -4.84 -24.43
CA SER A 181 20.81 -6.15 -24.40
C SER A 181 20.67 -6.86 -23.04
N SER A 182 20.25 -6.17 -21.97
CA SER A 182 20.18 -6.73 -20.61
C SER A 182 18.89 -7.51 -20.30
N ILE A 183 17.89 -7.49 -21.19
CA ILE A 183 16.60 -8.15 -20.94
C ILE A 183 16.73 -9.66 -21.17
N GLN A 184 17.00 -10.40 -20.09
CA GLN A 184 17.22 -11.84 -20.14
C GLN A 184 16.02 -12.62 -20.70
N ALA A 185 14.79 -12.24 -20.35
CA ALA A 185 13.58 -12.89 -20.85
C ALA A 185 13.47 -12.84 -22.40
N ALA A 186 13.98 -11.76 -23.02
CA ALA A 186 14.01 -11.65 -24.48
C ALA A 186 15.09 -12.56 -25.08
N HIS A 187 16.27 -12.69 -24.45
CA HIS A 187 17.28 -13.67 -24.86
C HIS A 187 16.74 -15.09 -24.79
N ASP A 188 16.13 -15.48 -23.68
CA ASP A 188 15.60 -16.83 -23.48
C ASP A 188 14.53 -17.15 -24.52
N SER A 189 13.63 -16.19 -24.78
CA SER A 189 12.59 -16.32 -25.81
C SER A 189 13.17 -16.44 -27.22
N VAL A 190 14.18 -15.63 -27.57
CA VAL A 190 14.88 -15.72 -28.86
C VAL A 190 15.54 -17.08 -29.04
N HIS A 191 16.22 -17.61 -28.01
CA HIS A 191 16.85 -18.93 -28.08
C HIS A 191 15.82 -20.04 -28.28
N ARG A 192 14.70 -19.98 -27.54
CA ARG A 192 13.59 -20.93 -27.71
C ARG A 192 12.99 -20.86 -29.11
N ILE A 193 12.62 -19.66 -29.56
CA ILE A 193 12.00 -19.42 -30.87
C ILE A 193 12.94 -19.86 -32.01
N THR A 194 14.26 -19.64 -31.87
CA THR A 194 15.24 -20.08 -32.87
C THR A 194 15.15 -21.58 -33.11
N LYS A 195 15.04 -22.40 -32.05
CA LYS A 195 14.88 -23.85 -32.20
C LYS A 195 13.59 -24.20 -32.93
N GLN A 196 12.49 -23.56 -32.55
CA GLN A 196 11.18 -23.80 -33.14
C GLN A 196 11.14 -23.43 -34.64
N LEU A 197 11.76 -22.32 -35.02
CA LEU A 197 11.87 -21.90 -36.42
C LEU A 197 12.76 -22.83 -37.23
N MET A 198 13.89 -23.30 -36.68
CA MET A 198 14.73 -24.29 -37.35
C MET A 198 13.99 -25.62 -37.59
N GLU A 199 13.14 -26.04 -36.66
CA GLU A 199 12.31 -27.24 -36.78
C GLU A 199 11.22 -27.09 -37.85
N GLN A 200 10.56 -25.94 -37.93
CA GLN A 200 9.47 -25.69 -38.88
C GLN A 200 9.97 -25.35 -40.29
N ASP A 201 11.00 -24.54 -40.40
CA ASP A 201 11.41 -23.90 -41.65
C ASP A 201 12.75 -24.40 -42.20
N GLY A 202 13.49 -25.21 -41.45
CA GLY A 202 14.79 -25.76 -41.84
C GLY A 202 15.95 -24.76 -41.65
N PRO A 203 17.13 -25.02 -42.26
CA PRO A 203 18.33 -24.19 -42.08
C PRO A 203 18.16 -22.76 -42.60
N ASP A 204 17.31 -22.55 -43.61
CA ASP A 204 17.09 -21.27 -44.28
C ASP A 204 15.95 -20.44 -43.65
N TRP A 205 15.51 -20.78 -42.44
CA TRP A 205 14.44 -20.08 -41.72
C TRP A 205 14.65 -18.56 -41.62
N ARG A 206 15.91 -18.10 -41.65
CA ARG A 206 16.26 -16.67 -41.62
C ARG A 206 15.82 -15.92 -42.88
N GLU A 207 15.79 -16.56 -44.03
CA GLU A 207 15.36 -15.94 -45.29
C GLU A 207 13.85 -15.70 -45.32
N LYS A 208 13.09 -16.47 -44.53
CA LYS A 208 11.64 -16.36 -44.38
C LYS A 208 11.22 -15.33 -43.31
N LEU A 209 12.18 -14.73 -42.61
CA LEU A 209 11.88 -13.74 -41.59
C LEU A 209 11.44 -12.41 -42.21
N PRO A 210 10.49 -11.71 -41.58
CA PRO A 210 10.30 -10.29 -41.85
C PRO A 210 11.58 -9.50 -41.53
N GLU A 211 11.78 -8.38 -42.21
CA GLU A 211 12.92 -7.51 -41.98
C GLU A 211 12.95 -7.03 -40.52
N ILE A 212 14.13 -7.16 -39.88
CA ILE A 212 14.33 -6.68 -38.51
C ILE A 212 14.62 -5.19 -38.58
N PRO A 213 13.78 -4.32 -37.98
CA PRO A 213 14.02 -2.89 -37.97
C PRO A 213 15.37 -2.53 -37.34
N ASN A 214 16.08 -1.59 -37.95
CA ASN A 214 17.28 -0.99 -37.37
C ASN A 214 16.89 0.06 -36.33
N VAL A 215 17.26 -0.17 -35.08
CA VAL A 215 16.93 0.72 -33.96
C VAL A 215 17.91 1.90 -33.91
N PRO A 216 17.45 3.16 -34.05
CA PRO A 216 18.32 4.33 -34.00
C PRO A 216 18.92 4.53 -32.60
N MET A 217 20.10 5.15 -32.53
CA MET A 217 20.79 5.42 -31.25
C MET A 217 19.95 6.27 -30.28
N SER A 218 19.07 7.14 -30.79
CA SER A 218 18.15 7.93 -29.98
C SER A 218 17.19 7.06 -29.16
N ALA A 219 16.67 5.98 -29.74
CA ALA A 219 15.82 5.02 -29.04
C ALA A 219 16.58 4.24 -27.96
N GLN A 220 17.90 4.03 -28.13
CA GLN A 220 18.76 3.41 -27.12
C GLN A 220 19.09 4.38 -25.97
N GLN A 221 19.24 5.68 -26.26
CA GLN A 221 19.57 6.72 -25.28
C GLN A 221 18.40 7.06 -24.35
N HIS A 222 17.15 7.09 -24.84
CA HIS A 222 15.96 7.35 -24.00
C HIS A 222 15.87 6.40 -22.78
N ARG A 223 16.28 5.13 -22.94
CA ARG A 223 16.41 4.20 -21.79
C ARG A 223 17.45 4.69 -20.79
N ARG A 224 18.62 5.11 -21.26
CA ARG A 224 19.71 5.56 -20.39
C ARG A 224 19.29 6.75 -19.54
N GLU A 225 18.50 7.65 -20.13
CA GLU A 225 17.89 8.79 -19.43
C GLU A 225 16.85 8.36 -18.39
N GLU A 226 15.96 7.39 -18.69
CA GLU A 226 15.04 6.83 -17.69
C GLU A 226 15.74 6.15 -16.51
N THR A 227 16.94 5.59 -16.74
CA THR A 227 17.79 4.98 -15.71
C THR A 227 18.79 5.96 -15.09
N ASN A 228 18.80 7.24 -15.50
CA ASN A 228 19.76 8.22 -15.03
C ASN A 228 19.61 8.44 -13.52
N ALA A 229 20.75 8.67 -12.85
CA ALA A 229 20.82 8.89 -11.41
C ALA A 229 19.90 10.02 -10.94
N GLU A 230 19.72 11.07 -11.77
CA GLU A 230 18.81 12.18 -11.47
C GLU A 230 17.34 11.76 -11.41
N VAL A 231 16.89 10.87 -12.30
CA VAL A 231 15.52 10.35 -12.30
C VAL A 231 15.31 9.40 -11.12
N LEU A 232 16.31 8.58 -10.79
CA LEU A 232 16.28 7.72 -9.61
C LEU A 232 16.26 8.54 -8.32
N GLN A 233 17.06 9.61 -8.24
CA GLN A 233 17.08 10.52 -7.11
C GLN A 233 15.73 11.23 -6.97
N ALA A 234 15.18 11.79 -8.05
CA ALA A 234 13.87 12.44 -8.02
C ALA A 234 12.74 11.47 -7.59
N ARG A 235 12.82 10.18 -7.96
CA ARG A 235 11.90 9.15 -7.47
C ARG A 235 12.09 8.85 -5.99
N ALA A 236 13.34 8.77 -5.51
CA ALA A 236 13.65 8.57 -4.10
C ALA A 236 13.16 9.75 -3.25
N ASP A 237 13.39 10.98 -3.70
CA ASP A 237 12.95 12.20 -3.02
C ASP A 237 11.42 12.26 -2.95
N ARG A 238 10.72 11.94 -4.04
CA ARG A 238 9.25 11.83 -4.03
C ARG A 238 8.75 10.77 -3.06
N ALA A 239 9.41 9.62 -2.98
CA ALA A 239 9.05 8.54 -2.07
C ALA A 239 9.26 8.94 -0.60
N GLU A 240 10.36 9.60 -0.27
CA GLU A 240 10.60 10.10 1.09
C GLU A 240 9.64 11.23 1.46
N HIS A 241 9.33 12.15 0.54
CA HIS A 241 8.27 13.15 0.76
C HIS A 241 6.90 12.53 1.00
N GLU A 242 6.53 11.49 0.26
CA GLU A 242 5.28 10.77 0.47
C GLU A 242 5.24 10.06 1.83
N LYS A 243 6.34 9.41 2.22
CA LYS A 243 6.50 8.77 3.52
C LYS A 243 6.40 9.78 4.67
N ALA A 244 7.03 10.95 4.54
CA ALA A 244 6.91 12.04 5.50
C ALA A 244 5.46 12.54 5.61
N ARG A 245 4.77 12.73 4.49
CA ARG A 245 3.35 13.11 4.46
C ARG A 245 2.46 12.08 5.17
N LYS A 246 2.70 10.78 4.92
CA LYS A 246 1.97 9.68 5.56
C LYS A 246 2.24 9.62 7.07
N ALA A 247 3.48 9.83 7.49
CA ALA A 247 3.84 9.89 8.90
C ALA A 247 3.12 11.06 9.61
N GLU A 248 3.07 12.24 9.00
CA GLU A 248 2.38 13.42 9.55
C GLU A 248 0.86 13.22 9.65
N ALA A 249 0.23 12.64 8.62
CA ALA A 249 -1.18 12.31 8.65
C ALA A 249 -1.50 11.29 9.77
N ARG A 250 -0.66 10.26 9.91
CA ARG A 250 -0.81 9.25 10.97
C ARG A 250 -0.61 9.85 12.36
N PHE A 251 0.37 10.73 12.52
CA PHE A 251 0.62 11.46 13.76
C PHE A 251 -0.62 12.28 14.17
N THR A 252 -1.19 13.04 13.22
CA THR A 252 -2.38 13.86 13.46
C THR A 252 -3.57 13.02 13.90
N LEU A 253 -3.82 11.88 13.23
CA LEU A 253 -4.89 10.95 13.57
C LEU A 253 -4.71 10.37 14.97
N LEU A 254 -3.53 9.83 15.28
CA LEU A 254 -3.24 9.25 16.61
C LEU A 254 -3.39 10.29 17.73
N LYS A 255 -2.98 11.54 17.48
CA LYS A 255 -3.14 12.65 18.44
C LYS A 255 -4.62 12.93 18.70
N GLN A 256 -5.45 12.97 17.66
CA GLN A 256 -6.89 13.18 17.79
C GLN A 256 -7.56 12.02 18.54
N GLU A 257 -7.27 10.78 18.16
CA GLU A 257 -7.80 9.59 18.85
C GLU A 257 -7.42 9.56 20.33
N GLY A 258 -6.15 9.86 20.65
CA GLY A 258 -5.68 9.96 22.03
C GLY A 258 -6.44 11.01 22.83
N ASN A 259 -6.62 12.21 22.26
CA ASN A 259 -7.37 13.28 22.92
C ASN A 259 -8.84 12.90 23.16
N ASP A 260 -9.47 12.18 22.24
CA ASP A 260 -10.87 11.75 22.40
C ASP A 260 -11.00 10.62 23.42
N LEU A 261 -10.02 9.71 23.50
CA LEU A 261 -9.95 8.69 24.55
C LEU A 261 -9.80 9.32 25.94
N VAL A 262 -8.98 10.37 26.08
CA VAL A 262 -8.85 11.12 27.34
C VAL A 262 -10.20 11.73 27.76
N LYS A 263 -10.95 12.32 26.82
CA LYS A 263 -12.29 12.86 27.11
C LYS A 263 -13.29 11.80 27.58
N ARG A 264 -13.12 10.54 27.12
CA ARG A 264 -13.94 9.39 27.54
C ARG A 264 -13.44 8.73 28.83
N GLY A 265 -12.30 9.16 29.37
CA GLY A 265 -11.68 8.55 30.56
C GLY A 265 -10.95 7.23 30.29
N GLU A 266 -10.71 6.87 29.02
CA GLU A 266 -10.00 5.64 28.64
C GLU A 266 -8.48 5.90 28.60
N PHE A 267 -7.86 6.11 29.76
CA PHE A 267 -6.49 6.63 29.87
C PHE A 267 -5.41 5.66 29.35
N GLU A 268 -5.52 4.35 29.59
CA GLU A 268 -4.55 3.36 29.11
C GLU A 268 -4.48 3.35 27.58
N LYS A 269 -5.65 3.32 26.92
CA LYS A 269 -5.71 3.36 25.45
C LYS A 269 -5.20 4.69 24.91
N ALA A 270 -5.48 5.80 25.60
CA ALA A 270 -4.94 7.10 25.21
C ALA A 270 -3.40 7.11 25.24
N MET A 271 -2.80 6.49 26.26
CA MET A 271 -1.34 6.38 26.37
C MET A 271 -0.73 5.58 25.21
N GLU A 272 -1.38 4.51 24.75
CA GLU A 272 -0.92 3.76 23.57
C GLU A 272 -0.89 4.65 22.32
N LYS A 273 -1.95 5.45 22.11
CA LYS A 273 -2.01 6.40 20.99
C LYS A 273 -0.95 7.48 21.08
N TYR A 274 -0.73 8.06 22.26
CA TYR A 274 0.34 9.04 22.47
C TYR A 274 1.73 8.44 22.33
N SER A 275 1.94 7.18 22.73
CA SER A 275 3.20 6.47 22.50
C SER A 275 3.46 6.24 21.01
N GLY A 276 2.40 5.94 20.25
CA GLY A 276 2.45 5.90 18.78
C GLY A 276 2.80 7.27 18.16
N CYS A 277 2.30 8.37 18.73
CA CYS A 277 2.67 9.72 18.31
C CYS A 277 4.16 10.00 18.56
N ILE A 278 4.68 9.65 19.75
CA ILE A 278 6.10 9.83 20.11
C ILE A 278 7.02 9.02 19.19
N ALA A 279 6.62 7.80 18.81
CA ALA A 279 7.37 6.98 17.85
C ALA A 279 7.48 7.62 16.46
N LEU A 280 6.50 8.44 16.06
CA LEU A 280 6.51 9.15 14.77
C LEU A 280 7.22 10.51 14.87
N LYS A 281 6.98 11.25 15.95
CA LYS A 281 7.52 12.59 16.18
C LYS A 281 7.93 12.74 17.65
N PRO A 282 9.17 12.37 17.99
CA PRO A 282 9.66 12.40 19.38
C PRO A 282 9.91 13.81 19.91
N THR A 283 9.81 14.83 19.07
CA THR A 283 10.09 16.23 19.43
C THR A 283 8.83 17.04 19.75
N GLU A 284 7.66 16.42 19.80
CA GLU A 284 6.41 17.12 20.05
C GLU A 284 6.06 17.15 21.55
N CYS A 285 6.37 18.27 22.21
CA CYS A 285 6.17 18.47 23.65
C CYS A 285 4.71 18.24 24.10
N SER A 286 3.74 18.68 23.29
CA SER A 286 2.31 18.56 23.63
C SER A 286 1.86 17.11 23.88
N ILE A 287 2.50 16.13 23.22
CA ILE A 287 2.17 14.71 23.38
C ILE A 287 2.66 14.16 24.72
N TYR A 288 3.90 14.51 25.12
CA TYR A 288 4.47 14.10 26.40
C TYR A 288 3.65 14.62 27.57
N THR A 289 3.28 15.91 27.52
CA THR A 289 2.42 16.46 28.58
C THR A 289 1.09 15.72 28.63
N ASN A 290 0.43 15.44 27.50
CA ASN A 290 -0.86 14.75 27.47
C ASN A 290 -0.78 13.30 27.94
N ARG A 291 0.31 12.60 27.65
CA ARG A 291 0.54 11.25 28.18
C ARG A 291 0.83 11.28 29.68
N ALA A 292 1.56 12.27 30.19
CA ALA A 292 1.74 12.50 31.63
C ALA A 292 0.41 12.71 32.37
N LEU A 293 -0.55 13.43 31.77
CA LEU A 293 -1.89 13.55 32.34
C LEU A 293 -2.58 12.18 32.48
N CYS A 294 -2.44 11.30 31.50
CA CYS A 294 -3.01 9.95 31.57
C CYS A 294 -2.35 9.14 32.69
N PHE A 295 -1.03 9.20 32.80
CA PHE A 295 -0.30 8.57 33.90
C PHE A 295 -0.74 9.07 35.28
N LEU A 296 -0.94 10.38 35.45
CA LEU A 296 -1.47 10.96 36.69
C LEU A 296 -2.87 10.43 37.04
N LYS A 297 -3.74 10.25 36.04
CA LYS A 297 -5.10 9.72 36.24
C LYS A 297 -5.12 8.22 36.59
N LEU A 298 -4.01 7.53 36.36
CA LEU A 298 -3.81 6.12 36.69
C LEU A 298 -2.88 5.93 37.90
N ASP A 299 -2.58 7.00 38.64
CA ASP A 299 -1.67 7.01 39.79
C ASP A 299 -0.25 6.50 39.48
N ARG A 300 0.17 6.57 38.22
CA ARG A 300 1.50 6.19 37.73
C ARG A 300 2.45 7.39 37.77
N PHE A 301 2.73 7.86 38.98
CA PHE A 301 3.41 9.14 39.20
C PHE A 301 4.87 9.17 38.70
N ALA A 302 5.59 8.06 38.76
CA ALA A 302 6.99 8.01 38.31
C ALA A 302 7.11 8.23 36.79
N GLU A 303 6.25 7.57 36.00
CA GLU A 303 6.21 7.74 34.55
C GLU A 303 5.66 9.12 34.16
N ALA A 304 4.66 9.64 34.90
CA ALA A 304 4.17 11.01 34.69
C ALA A 304 5.29 12.04 34.84
N ARG A 305 6.13 11.89 35.88
CA ARG A 305 7.29 12.76 36.10
C ARG A 305 8.28 12.70 34.92
N GLN A 306 8.61 11.49 34.47
CA GLN A 306 9.55 11.29 33.35
C GLN A 306 9.06 11.93 32.05
N ASP A 307 7.77 11.83 31.74
CA ASP A 307 7.19 12.50 30.58
C ASP A 307 7.21 14.02 30.72
N CYS A 308 6.96 14.55 31.92
CA CYS A 308 7.06 15.99 32.16
C CYS A 308 8.50 16.50 32.09
N ASP A 309 9.48 15.73 32.56
CA ASP A 309 10.90 16.05 32.41
C ASP A 309 11.29 16.13 30.93
N SER A 310 10.83 15.15 30.13
CA SER A 310 11.05 15.16 28.68
C SER A 310 10.39 16.38 28.03
N ALA A 311 9.17 16.73 28.43
CA ALA A 311 8.48 17.93 27.95
C ALA A 311 9.24 19.22 28.30
N LEU A 312 9.78 19.34 29.50
CA LEU A 312 10.54 20.52 29.95
C LEU A 312 11.93 20.61 29.33
N GLN A 313 12.54 19.49 28.93
CA GLN A 313 13.75 19.50 28.11
C GLN A 313 13.50 20.10 26.71
N MET A 314 12.29 19.90 26.16
CA MET A 314 11.90 20.44 24.85
C MET A 314 11.42 21.89 24.95
N GLU A 315 10.57 22.17 25.93
CA GLU A 315 9.99 23.49 26.19
C GLU A 315 10.18 23.85 27.68
N PRO A 316 11.30 24.53 28.03
CA PRO A 316 11.64 24.83 29.42
C PRO A 316 10.61 25.67 30.16
N ASP A 317 9.82 26.49 29.47
CA ASP A 317 8.79 27.36 30.04
C ASP A 317 7.37 26.75 29.94
N ASN A 318 7.25 25.43 29.76
CA ASN A 318 5.95 24.79 29.60
C ASN A 318 5.19 24.67 30.93
N LYS A 319 4.28 25.63 31.16
CA LYS A 319 3.39 25.69 32.34
C LYS A 319 2.65 24.39 32.65
N LYS A 320 2.14 23.69 31.62
CA LYS A 320 1.39 22.44 31.80
C LYS A 320 2.30 21.30 32.26
N ALA A 321 3.54 21.26 31.78
CA ALA A 321 4.53 20.27 32.18
C ALA A 321 4.94 20.48 33.65
N PHE A 322 5.25 21.70 34.08
CA PHE A 322 5.54 22.00 35.49
C PHE A 322 4.36 21.62 36.41
N TYR A 323 3.15 22.04 36.06
CA TYR A 323 1.97 21.72 36.87
C TYR A 323 1.74 20.21 37.01
N ARG A 324 1.84 19.47 35.90
CA ARG A 324 1.68 18.00 35.91
C ARG A 324 2.82 17.30 36.65
N ARG A 325 4.05 17.80 36.54
CA ARG A 325 5.20 17.28 37.28
C ARG A 325 5.06 17.51 38.78
N ALA A 326 4.56 18.68 39.20
CA ALA A 326 4.24 18.95 40.59
C ALA A 326 3.24 17.94 41.15
N LEU A 327 2.13 17.70 40.45
CA LEU A 327 1.15 16.68 40.86
C LEU A 327 1.76 15.28 40.96
N ALA A 328 2.68 14.94 40.06
CA ALA A 328 3.42 13.68 40.13
C ALA A 328 4.33 13.62 41.38
N HIS A 329 5.07 14.69 41.68
CA HIS A 329 5.89 14.79 42.88
C HIS A 329 5.06 14.71 44.17
N LYS A 330 3.89 15.37 44.20
CA LYS A 330 2.92 15.25 45.31
C LYS A 330 2.48 13.80 45.51
N GLY A 331 2.12 13.09 44.44
CA GLY A 331 1.78 11.65 44.49
C GLY A 331 2.94 10.76 44.94
N LEU A 332 4.17 11.13 44.62
CA LEU A 332 5.40 10.47 45.11
C LEU A 332 5.81 10.89 46.53
N LYS A 333 5.06 11.79 47.17
CA LYS A 333 5.37 12.41 48.48
C LYS A 333 6.66 13.24 48.50
N ASP A 334 7.14 13.66 47.33
CA ASP A 334 8.24 14.60 47.19
C ASP A 334 7.69 16.04 47.21
N PHE A 335 7.27 16.47 48.39
CA PHE A 335 6.59 17.76 48.56
C PHE A 335 7.49 18.96 48.30
N LEU A 336 8.82 18.81 48.45
CA LEU A 336 9.78 19.87 48.16
C LEU A 336 9.83 20.18 46.66
N SER A 337 10.04 19.16 45.82
CA SER A 337 10.06 19.34 44.37
C SER A 337 8.68 19.77 43.85
N SER A 338 7.59 19.24 44.42
CA SER A 338 6.24 19.67 44.07
C SER A 338 6.00 21.16 44.34
N SER A 339 6.45 21.68 45.49
CA SER A 339 6.33 23.10 45.83
C SER A 339 7.13 23.98 44.86
N SER A 340 8.36 23.58 44.53
CA SER A 340 9.22 24.28 43.58
C SER A 340 8.57 24.38 42.18
N ASP A 341 8.01 23.29 41.67
CA ASP A 341 7.35 23.29 40.36
C ASP A 341 6.07 24.16 40.36
N LEU A 342 5.28 24.16 41.43
CA LEU A 342 4.09 25.00 41.55
C LEU A 342 4.43 26.49 41.64
N GLN A 343 5.51 26.84 42.33
CA GLN A 343 6.04 28.20 42.34
C GLN A 343 6.46 28.64 40.93
N GLU A 344 7.06 27.75 40.14
CA GLU A 344 7.43 28.05 38.76
C GLU A 344 6.20 28.23 37.86
N VAL A 345 5.12 27.43 38.06
CA VAL A 345 3.83 27.66 37.38
C VAL A 345 3.30 29.06 37.70
N LEU A 346 3.30 29.47 38.97
CA LEU A 346 2.81 30.79 39.39
C LEU A 346 3.74 31.93 38.97
N ARG A 347 5.04 31.68 38.83
CA ARG A 347 6.00 32.63 38.26
C ARG A 347 5.69 32.90 36.78
N LEU A 348 5.39 31.84 36.02
CA LEU A 348 5.03 31.92 34.60
C LEU A 348 3.60 32.43 34.38
N ASP A 349 2.69 32.19 35.33
CA ASP A 349 1.29 32.64 35.29
C ASP A 349 0.71 32.78 36.70
N PRO A 350 0.71 34.00 37.25
CA PRO A 350 0.25 34.25 38.61
C PRO A 350 -1.25 33.99 38.84
N ASN A 351 -2.06 33.86 37.78
CA ASN A 351 -3.51 33.75 37.88
C ASN A 351 -4.03 32.30 37.88
N VAL A 352 -3.13 31.31 37.92
CA VAL A 352 -3.49 29.88 37.96
C VAL A 352 -3.93 29.51 39.38
N ARG A 353 -5.22 29.70 39.67
CA ARG A 353 -5.82 29.46 40.99
C ARG A 353 -5.63 28.03 41.47
N GLU A 354 -5.68 27.07 40.55
CA GLU A 354 -5.48 25.65 40.86
C GLU A 354 -4.05 25.40 41.37
N ALA A 355 -3.04 26.06 40.79
CA ALA A 355 -1.65 25.94 41.24
C ALA A 355 -1.42 26.60 42.60
N GLU A 356 -2.10 27.70 42.88
CA GLU A 356 -2.07 28.34 44.20
C GLU A 356 -2.68 27.44 45.29
N GLN A 357 -3.82 26.82 45.01
CA GLN A 357 -4.48 25.89 45.93
C GLN A 357 -3.61 24.65 46.19
N GLU A 358 -3.09 24.03 45.12
CA GLU A 358 -2.18 22.88 45.24
C GLU A 358 -0.92 23.24 46.02
N LEU A 359 -0.39 24.46 45.85
CA LEU A 359 0.80 24.92 46.59
C LEU A 359 0.53 25.05 48.09
N GLN A 360 -0.64 25.58 48.46
CA GLN A 360 -1.06 25.66 49.86
C GLN A 360 -1.17 24.26 50.48
N GLU A 361 -1.80 23.32 49.78
CA GLU A 361 -1.96 21.93 50.25
C GLU A 361 -0.60 21.23 50.40
N VAL A 362 0.27 21.31 49.39
CA VAL A 362 1.62 20.72 49.41
C VAL A 362 2.46 21.32 50.54
N THR A 363 2.29 22.61 50.85
CA THR A 363 3.01 23.27 51.95
C THR A 363 2.59 22.72 53.32
N VAL A 364 1.30 22.43 53.52
CA VAL A 364 0.81 21.79 54.74
C VAL A 364 1.39 20.38 54.86
N LEU A 365 1.29 19.57 53.79
CA LEU A 365 1.83 18.20 53.76
C LEU A 365 3.35 18.15 54.00
N LEU A 366 4.09 19.11 53.44
CA LEU A 366 5.52 19.24 53.68
C LEU A 366 5.82 19.51 55.16
N ARG A 367 5.08 20.42 55.80
CA ARG A 367 5.25 20.74 57.22
C ARG A 367 4.95 19.54 58.10
N GLU A 368 3.87 18.82 57.82
CA GLU A 368 3.51 17.59 58.53
C GLU A 368 4.59 16.51 58.38
N SER A 369 5.08 16.28 57.16
CA SER A 369 6.16 15.34 56.88
C SER A 369 7.45 15.65 57.66
N LEU A 370 7.80 16.95 57.81
CA LEU A 370 8.97 17.38 58.57
C LEU A 370 8.80 17.17 60.08
N LEU A 371 7.59 17.38 60.60
CA LEU A 371 7.27 17.12 62.01
C LEU A 371 7.30 15.61 62.31
N GLU A 372 6.81 14.77 61.40
CA GLU A 372 6.90 13.31 61.51
C GLU A 372 8.35 12.80 61.46
N SER A 373 9.20 13.38 60.62
CA SER A 373 10.62 13.00 60.59
C SER A 373 11.36 13.39 61.87
N ASN A 374 11.01 14.54 62.47
CA ASN A 374 11.62 15.00 63.73
C ASN A 374 11.14 14.27 64.98
N THR A 375 10.02 13.54 64.90
CA THR A 375 9.48 12.74 66.02
C THR A 375 9.91 11.28 65.98
N ARG A 376 10.50 10.82 64.87
CA ARG A 376 10.99 9.44 64.66
C ARG A 376 12.52 9.29 64.69
N GLY A 377 13.27 10.40 64.72
CA GLY A 377 14.71 10.44 64.96
C GLY A 377 15.00 10.73 66.43
#